data_AF-A0A497GV17-F1
#
_entry.id   AF-A0A497GV17-F1
#
_cell.length_a   1.000
_cell.length_b   1.000
_cell.length_c   1.000
_cell.angle_alpha   90.00
_cell.angle_beta   90.00
_cell.angle_gamma   90.00
#
_symmetry.space_group_name_H-M   'P 1'
#
loop_
_entity.id
_entity.type
_entity.pdbx_description
1 polymer ?
#
loop_
_entity_poly.entity_id
_entity_poly.type
_entity_poly.pdbx_seq_one_letter_code
_entity_poly.pdbx_strand_id
1 'polypeptide(L)'
;NPFTPNGDNIHDFVYFRFPNMGYNEGKIYLYDVHNVLVNTIDVPSGGNAIIKAVWDGTDMDGNPVLPGVYLYVIEVDGEIVCTGTVTVAY
;
A
#
# COMPACT_ATOMS: atom_id res chain seq x y z
N ASN A 1 11.55 1.84 5.93
CA ASN A 1 12.19 2.68 4.89
C ASN A 1 11.16 3.69 4.39
N PRO A 2 11.41 5.00 4.52
CA PRO A 2 10.52 6.01 3.94
C PRO A 2 10.60 6.01 2.41
N PHE A 3 9.51 6.40 1.74
CA PHE A 3 9.45 6.65 0.30
C PHE A 3 9.04 8.11 0.05
N THR A 4 9.43 8.67 -1.09
CA THR A 4 9.34 10.10 -1.42
C THR A 4 8.52 10.33 -2.68
N PRO A 5 7.16 10.33 -2.61
CA PRO A 5 6.28 10.47 -3.77
C PRO A 5 6.19 11.92 -4.25
N ASN A 6 7.32 12.48 -4.69
CA ASN A 6 7.43 13.85 -5.19
C ASN A 6 7.41 13.92 -6.74
N GLY A 7 7.36 12.77 -7.42
CA GLY A 7 7.31 12.65 -8.87
C GLY A 7 8.66 12.81 -9.57
N ASP A 8 9.77 12.67 -8.84
CA ASP A 8 11.13 12.70 -9.40
C ASP A 8 11.61 11.34 -9.97
N ASN A 9 10.77 10.29 -9.88
CA ASN A 9 11.02 8.89 -10.21
C ASN A 9 11.98 8.16 -9.26
N ILE A 10 12.31 8.74 -8.11
CA ILE A 10 13.20 8.19 -7.09
C ILE A 10 12.39 7.89 -5.83
N HIS A 11 12.20 6.60 -5.53
CA HIS A 11 11.42 6.14 -4.37
C HIS A 11 9.99 6.71 -4.31
N ASP A 12 9.35 6.97 -5.46
CA ASP A 12 7.96 7.45 -5.52
C ASP A 12 6.92 6.39 -5.10
N PHE A 13 7.33 5.12 -5.05
CA PHE A 13 6.43 4.00 -4.84
C PHE A 13 6.94 3.06 -3.76
N VAL A 14 6.00 2.51 -3.00
CA VAL A 14 6.23 1.35 -2.14
C VAL A 14 5.50 0.14 -2.71
N TYR A 15 6.21 -1.00 -2.76
CA TYR A 15 5.64 -2.28 -3.16
C TYR A 15 5.40 -3.15 -1.94
N PHE A 16 4.23 -3.79 -1.89
CA PHE A 16 3.87 -4.71 -0.83
C PHE A 16 4.06 -6.15 -1.31
N ARG A 17 4.74 -6.96 -0.49
CA ARG A 17 4.87 -8.40 -0.69
C ARG A 17 4.21 -9.11 0.49
N PHE A 18 3.44 -10.15 0.20
CA PHE A 18 2.74 -10.95 1.19
C PHE A 18 2.69 -12.42 0.76
N PRO A 19 2.43 -13.36 1.69
CA PRO A 19 2.34 -14.78 1.38
C PRO A 19 1.26 -15.08 0.33
N ASN A 20 1.48 -16.12 -0.49
CA ASN A 20 0.53 -16.57 -1.53
C ASN A 20 0.13 -15.52 -2.57
N MET A 21 0.90 -14.43 -2.67
CA MET A 21 0.71 -13.42 -3.70
C MET A 21 0.75 -14.05 -5.10
N GLY A 22 -0.24 -13.71 -5.93
CA GLY A 22 -0.39 -14.26 -7.27
C GLY A 22 -1.14 -15.60 -7.33
N TYR A 23 -1.42 -16.25 -6.21
CA TYR A 23 -2.33 -17.39 -6.15
C TYR A 23 -3.76 -16.94 -5.86
N ASN A 24 -3.92 -16.12 -4.82
CA ASN A 24 -5.21 -15.59 -4.40
C ASN A 24 -5.25 -14.08 -4.57
N GLU A 25 -6.47 -13.54 -4.60
CA GLU A 25 -6.69 -12.08 -4.56
C GLU A 25 -6.37 -11.56 -3.15
N GLY A 26 -5.78 -10.37 -3.10
CA GLY A 26 -5.48 -9.70 -1.85
C GLY A 26 -6.03 -8.28 -1.85
N LYS A 27 -6.22 -7.74 -0.65
CA LYS A 27 -6.60 -6.33 -0.45
C LYS A 27 -5.65 -5.69 0.55
N ILE A 28 -5.12 -4.54 0.18
CA ILE A 28 -4.25 -3.74 1.04
C ILE A 28 -5.04 -2.51 1.47
N TYR A 29 -5.19 -2.34 2.77
CA TYR A 29 -5.80 -1.18 3.38
C TYR A 29 -4.71 -0.29 3.95
N LEU A 30 -4.79 1.01 3.69
CA LEU A 30 -3.87 2.02 4.20
C LEU A 30 -4.62 2.95 5.15
N TYR A 31 -4.05 3.18 6.32
CA TYR A 31 -4.63 4.06 7.35
C TYR A 31 -3.61 5.10 7.81
N ASP A 32 -4.11 6.26 8.24
CA ASP A 32 -3.30 7.22 8.99
C ASP A 32 -3.12 6.78 10.47
N VAL A 33 -2.37 7.55 11.24
CA VAL A 33 -2.15 7.28 12.68
C VAL A 33 -3.40 7.42 13.55
N HIS A 34 -4.47 8.00 13.03
CA HIS A 34 -5.77 8.14 13.69
C HIS A 34 -6.75 7.03 13.28
N ASN A 35 -6.28 5.99 12.60
CA ASN A 35 -7.06 4.88 12.05
C ASN A 35 -8.10 5.30 11.00
N VAL A 36 -7.87 6.41 10.31
CA VAL A 36 -8.68 6.82 9.15
C VAL A 36 -8.18 6.09 7.92
N LEU A 37 -9.07 5.40 7.21
CA LEU A 37 -8.75 4.73 5.95
C LEU A 37 -8.42 5.79 4.89
N VAL A 38 -7.20 5.76 4.36
CA VAL A 38 -6.72 6.72 3.36
C VAL A 38 -6.75 6.16 1.96
N ASN A 39 -6.50 4.86 1.79
CA ASN A 39 -6.54 4.21 0.48
C ASN A 39 -6.78 2.70 0.60
N THR A 40 -7.27 2.09 -0.47
CA THR A 40 -7.43 0.64 -0.63
C THR A 40 -6.88 0.21 -1.97
N ILE A 41 -6.08 -0.85 -2.00
CA ILE A 41 -5.49 -1.40 -3.22
C ILE A 41 -5.95 -2.85 -3.37
N ASP A 42 -6.68 -3.11 -4.44
CA ASP A 42 -7.04 -4.47 -4.85
C ASP A 42 -5.87 -5.11 -5.63
N VAL A 43 -5.41 -6.25 -5.13
CA VAL A 43 -4.31 -7.02 -5.72
C VAL A 43 -4.88 -8.28 -6.36
N PRO A 44 -4.88 -8.40 -7.70
CA PRO A 44 -5.40 -9.58 -8.37
C PRO A 44 -4.46 -10.79 -8.16
N SER A 45 -5.01 -11.99 -8.37
CA SER A 45 -4.19 -13.19 -8.57
C SER A 45 -3.44 -13.12 -9.92
N GLY A 46 -2.49 -14.04 -10.11
CA GLY A 46 -1.67 -14.15 -11.31
C GLY A 46 -0.35 -13.35 -11.29
N GLY A 47 0.39 -13.42 -12.39
CA GLY A 47 1.76 -12.90 -12.49
C GLY A 47 1.92 -11.38 -12.31
N ASN A 48 0.83 -10.62 -12.42
CA ASN A 48 0.84 -9.16 -12.27
C ASN A 48 0.58 -8.68 -10.83
N ALA A 49 0.34 -9.59 -9.87
CA ALA A 49 0.03 -9.24 -8.49
C ALA A 49 1.02 -8.23 -7.90
N ILE A 50 2.33 -8.46 -8.06
CA ILE A 50 3.36 -7.58 -7.52
C ILE A 50 3.35 -6.16 -8.11
N ILE A 51 2.95 -6.02 -9.38
CA ILE A 51 2.89 -4.72 -10.06
C ILE A 51 1.66 -3.94 -9.57
N LYS A 52 0.61 -4.64 -9.11
CA LYS A 52 -0.62 -4.04 -8.60
C LYS A 52 -0.59 -3.77 -7.10
N ALA A 53 0.22 -4.48 -6.34
CA ALA A 53 0.43 -4.25 -4.91
C ALA A 53 1.39 -3.07 -4.66
N VAL A 54 1.02 -1.89 -5.14
CA VAL A 54 1.84 -0.69 -5.08
C VAL A 54 1.03 0.48 -4.54
N TRP A 55 1.67 1.32 -3.74
CA TRP A 55 1.13 2.61 -3.32
C TRP A 55 2.09 3.73 -3.71
N ASP A 56 1.52 4.83 -4.17
CA ASP A 56 2.20 6.03 -4.67
C ASP A 56 2.06 7.24 -3.72
N GLY A 57 1.56 7.02 -2.50
CA GLY A 57 1.38 8.10 -1.53
C GLY A 57 0.14 8.95 -1.77
N THR A 58 -0.87 8.44 -2.49
CA THR A 58 -2.15 9.14 -2.68
C THR A 58 -3.29 8.56 -1.83
N ASP A 59 -4.29 9.39 -1.55
CA ASP A 59 -5.56 8.95 -0.96
C ASP A 59 -6.53 8.37 -2.01
N MET A 60 -7.73 7.98 -1.60
CA MET A 60 -8.78 7.43 -2.50
C MET A 60 -9.23 8.40 -3.61
N ASP A 61 -9.03 9.71 -3.41
CA ASP A 61 -9.37 10.74 -4.39
C ASP A 61 -8.18 11.05 -5.33
N GLY A 62 -7.04 10.37 -5.14
CA GLY A 62 -5.80 10.58 -5.89
C GLY A 62 -4.99 11.78 -5.43
N ASN A 63 -5.31 12.38 -4.28
CA ASN A 63 -4.54 13.50 -3.75
C ASN A 63 -3.33 12.98 -2.95
N PRO A 64 -2.16 13.65 -3.03
CA PRO A 64 -1.02 13.30 -2.20
C PRO A 64 -1.33 13.43 -0.71
N VAL A 65 -0.94 12.42 0.07
CA VAL A 65 -1.14 12.41 1.53
C VAL A 65 -0.05 13.22 2.24
N LEU A 66 -0.30 13.70 3.46
CA LEU A 66 0.71 14.45 4.21
C LEU A 66 1.91 13.56 4.61
N PRO A 67 3.12 14.12 4.78
CA PRO A 67 4.25 13.38 5.36
C PRO A 67 3.88 12.80 6.72
N GLY A 68 4.27 11.55 6.95
CA GLY A 68 3.89 10.87 8.17
C GLY A 68 4.04 9.36 8.09
N VAL A 69 3.65 8.72 9.20
CA VAL A 69 3.57 7.26 9.29
C VAL A 69 2.16 6.84 8.91
N TYR A 70 2.06 5.85 8.04
CA TYR A 70 0.82 5.20 7.65
C TYR A 70 0.90 3.73 8.02
N LEU A 71 -0.24 3.18 8.44
CA LEU A 71 -0.41 1.78 8.75
C LEU A 71 -0.92 1.07 7.50
N TYR A 72 -0.44 -0.14 7.24
CA TYR A 72 -1.02 -1.01 6.22
C TYR A 72 -1.48 -2.33 6.82
N VAL A 73 -2.59 -2.85 6.30
CA VAL A 73 -3.16 -4.15 6.61
C VAL A 73 -3.38 -4.89 5.31
N ILE A 74 -2.90 -6.13 5.21
CA ILE A 74 -3.06 -6.96 4.02
C ILE A 74 -3.95 -8.15 4.38
N GLU A 75 -5.04 -8.28 3.64
CA GLU A 75 -6.01 -9.35 3.75
C GLU A 75 -5.96 -10.23 2.49
N VAL A 76 -6.00 -11.55 2.68
CA VAL A 76 -6.11 -12.55 1.61
C VAL A 76 -7.15 -13.57 2.04
N ASP A 77 -8.17 -13.81 1.21
CA ASP A 77 -9.28 -14.72 1.49
C ASP A 77 -9.98 -14.48 2.85
N GLY A 78 -10.09 -13.22 3.27
CA GLY A 78 -10.71 -12.85 4.54
C GLY A 78 -9.81 -12.98 5.78
N GLU A 79 -8.56 -13.41 5.60
CA GLU A 79 -7.58 -13.55 6.68
C GLU A 79 -6.51 -12.46 6.60
N ILE A 80 -6.14 -11.88 7.75
CA ILE A 80 -5.06 -10.90 7.83
C ILE A 80 -3.71 -11.63 7.77
N VAL A 81 -2.96 -11.41 6.69
CA VAL A 81 -1.69 -12.10 6.44
C VAL A 81 -0.47 -11.24 6.74
N CYS A 82 -0.61 -9.91 6.74
CA CYS A 82 0.49 -8.99 6.99
C CYS A 82 -0.03 -7.64 7.51
N THR A 83 0.73 -7.03 8.41
CA THR A 83 0.50 -5.67 8.89
C THR A 83 1.83 -4.95 9.08
N GLY A 84 1.86 -3.64 8.93
CA GLY A 84 3.04 -2.87 9.26
C GLY A 84 2.84 -1.38 9.05
N THR A 85 3.97 -0.68 8.96
CA THR A 85 4.00 0.77 8.73
C THR A 85 4.78 1.10 7.47
N VAL A 86 4.37 2.16 6.80
CA VAL A 86 5.13 2.85 5.76
C VAL A 86 5.27 4.32 6.14
N THR A 87 6.38 4.94 5.77
CA THR A 87 6.62 6.36 6.05
C THR A 87 6.65 7.13 4.73
N VAL A 88 5.86 8.19 4.65
CA VAL A 88 5.87 9.15 3.54
C VAL A 88 6.73 10.33 3.96
N ALA A 89 7.67 10.72 3.10
CA ALA A 89 8.48 11.92 3.23
C ALA A 89 8.45 12.71 1.91
N TYR A 90 8.76 14.00 1.94
CA TYR A 90 8.95 14.84 0.75
C TYR A 90 10.32 15.52 0.80
#